data_AF-A0A967KY08-F1
#
_entry.id   AF-A0A967KY08-F1
#
_cell.length_a   1.000
_cell.length_b   1.000
_cell.length_c   1.000
_cell.angle_alpha   90.00
_cell.angle_beta   90.00
_cell.angle_gamma   90.00
#
_symmetry.space_group_name_H-M   'P 1'
#
loop_
_entity.id
_entity.type
_entity.pdbx_description
1 polymer ?
#
loop_
_entity_poly.entity_id
_entity_poly.type
_entity_poly.pdbx_seq_one_letter_code
_entity_poly.pdbx_strand_id
1 'polypeptide(L)'
;MCKTNINNLFATSVFLLVLVFFLTIVSTAPARNITVDDDGPADFDNIQSAIDDSNDSDIIIVHPGTYTGAGNRDISFNDKAITVRSEDPNDPNIVAATIIDCNGTEEEPHRGFFFNAGEEADSILAGLTITNGYADNGGGICCEASRPTITSCIVSGNTAQYEGGGIYFRDCSMPWPHLPGRATDPNPPDGSMASTTAILSWKAGAYATSHDVYFGTSKPPPFVGNQTSTTFDPGTMAGGTKYYWRINELNINGKTTGYLWDFLTILGPPPPPPGS
;
A
#
# COMPACT_ATOMS: atom_id res chain seq x y z
N MET A 1 -9.49 56.52 55.96
CA MET A 1 -8.78 57.40 55.01
C MET A 1 -8.03 56.53 54.01
N CYS A 2 -8.35 56.68 52.71
CA CYS A 2 -7.44 56.57 51.55
C CYS A 2 -6.85 55.17 51.25
N LYS A 3 -6.96 54.52 50.07
CA LYS A 3 -7.43 54.91 48.73
C LYS A 3 -7.70 53.63 47.90
N THR A 4 -8.64 53.80 46.97
CA THR A 4 -9.14 53.02 45.82
C THR A 4 -8.12 52.22 45.01
N ASN A 5 -8.52 51.04 44.48
CA ASN A 5 -8.40 50.79 43.03
C ASN A 5 -9.44 49.78 42.52
N ILE A 6 -10.30 50.29 41.63
CA ILE A 6 -11.22 49.56 40.75
C ILE A 6 -10.52 49.55 39.38
N ASN A 7 -10.42 48.38 38.73
CA ASN A 7 -10.40 48.19 37.26
C ASN A 7 -10.34 46.67 36.99
N ASN A 8 -11.45 46.01 36.70
CA ASN A 8 -12.07 45.81 35.38
C ASN A 8 -11.34 44.83 34.44
N LEU A 9 -12.14 43.85 33.99
CA LEU A 9 -12.30 43.38 32.62
C LEU A 9 -11.54 42.12 32.16
N PHE A 10 -12.36 41.19 31.66
CA PHE A 10 -12.11 40.04 30.78
C PHE A 10 -11.73 38.70 31.42
N ALA A 11 -12.77 37.98 31.85
CA ALA A 11 -12.81 36.54 31.77
C ALA A 11 -12.57 36.12 30.31
N THR A 12 -11.44 35.45 30.06
CA THR A 12 -11.23 34.66 28.84
C THR A 12 -11.28 33.20 29.24
N SER A 13 -12.43 32.57 28.98
CA SER A 13 -12.55 31.11 28.96
C SER A 13 -11.65 30.59 27.85
N VAL A 14 -10.48 30.07 28.21
CA VAL A 14 -9.69 29.22 27.33
C VAL A 14 -10.32 27.83 27.37
N PHE A 15 -11.12 27.53 26.36
CA PHE A 15 -11.60 26.17 26.09
C PHE A 15 -10.37 25.33 25.70
N LEU A 16 -9.88 24.50 26.62
CA LEU A 16 -8.82 23.54 26.33
C LEU A 16 -9.43 22.39 25.51
N LEU A 17 -9.40 22.53 24.18
CA LEU A 17 -9.76 21.46 23.26
C LEU A 17 -8.60 20.45 23.26
N VAL A 18 -8.65 19.45 24.14
CA VAL A 18 -7.71 18.32 24.11
C VAL A 18 -8.08 17.46 22.91
N LEU A 19 -7.51 17.80 21.75
CA LEU A 19 -7.60 16.98 20.56
C LEU A 19 -6.64 15.79 20.75
N VAL A 20 -7.16 14.67 21.26
CA VAL A 20 -6.42 13.41 21.31
C VAL A 20 -6.32 12.90 19.87
N PHE A 21 -5.28 13.32 19.15
CA PHE A 21 -4.86 12.62 17.95
C PHE A 21 -4.37 11.25 18.39
N PHE A 22 -5.16 10.21 18.13
CA PHE A 22 -4.64 8.85 18.07
C PHE A 22 -3.63 8.82 16.91
N LEU A 23 -2.36 9.04 17.24
CA LEU A 23 -1.25 8.80 16.34
C LEU A 23 -1.16 7.28 16.18
N THR A 24 -1.84 6.73 15.17
CA THR A 24 -1.58 5.35 14.77
C THR A 24 -0.14 5.32 14.29
N ILE A 25 0.71 4.70 15.11
CA ILE A 25 2.09 4.41 14.74
C ILE A 25 1.99 3.37 13.63
N VAL A 26 1.95 3.81 12.37
CA VAL A 26 2.09 2.90 11.23
C VAL A 26 3.56 2.51 11.17
N SER A 27 3.92 1.51 11.98
CA SER A 27 5.12 0.72 11.75
C SER A 27 4.94 0.07 10.39
N THR A 28 5.78 0.40 9.41
CA THR A 28 5.93 -0.44 8.23
C THR A 28 6.59 -1.73 8.71
N ALA A 29 5.76 -2.69 9.12
CA ALA A 29 6.23 -4.03 9.44
C ALA A 29 6.93 -4.58 8.20
N PRO A 30 8.03 -5.36 8.36
CA PRO A 30 8.57 -6.09 7.24
C PRO A 30 7.47 -6.99 6.67
N ALA A 31 7.42 -7.11 5.34
CA ALA A 31 6.53 -8.03 4.65
C ALA A 31 6.60 -9.42 5.31
N ARG A 32 5.48 -9.87 5.86
CA ARG A 32 5.38 -11.20 6.47
C ARG A 32 4.82 -12.20 5.46
N ASN A 33 5.16 -13.45 5.69
CA ASN A 33 4.42 -14.57 5.12
C ASN A 33 3.31 -14.94 6.09
N ILE A 34 2.06 -14.97 5.61
CA ILE A 34 0.88 -15.45 6.33
C ILE A 34 0.43 -16.73 5.66
N THR A 35 0.24 -17.79 6.42
CA THR A 35 -0.19 -19.10 5.89
C THR A 35 -1.70 -19.27 6.05
N VAL A 36 -2.33 -19.91 5.06
CA VAL A 36 -3.76 -20.26 5.06
C VAL A 36 -3.94 -21.72 4.68
N ASP A 37 -4.70 -22.47 5.47
CA ASP A 37 -4.99 -23.90 5.27
C ASP A 37 -6.41 -24.20 5.78
N ASP A 38 -7.26 -24.84 4.97
CA ASP A 38 -8.66 -25.09 5.33
C ASP A 38 -8.86 -26.26 6.31
N ASP A 39 -7.91 -27.18 6.37
CA ASP A 39 -7.98 -28.37 7.22
C ASP A 39 -6.69 -28.70 7.99
N GLY A 40 -5.61 -27.97 7.72
CA GLY A 40 -4.30 -28.16 8.33
C GLY A 40 -3.77 -26.99 9.17
N PRO A 41 -2.52 -27.09 9.64
CA PRO A 41 -1.91 -26.09 10.51
C PRO A 41 -1.45 -24.86 9.72
N ALA A 42 -2.13 -23.74 9.91
CA ALA A 42 -1.76 -22.44 9.36
C ALA A 42 -2.06 -21.29 10.34
N ASP A 43 -1.70 -20.07 9.95
CA ASP A 43 -2.05 -18.86 10.72
C ASP A 43 -3.56 -18.58 10.68
N PHE A 44 -4.22 -18.93 9.57
CA PHE A 44 -5.66 -18.73 9.36
C PHE A 44 -6.31 -19.90 8.61
N ASP A 45 -7.58 -20.15 8.92
CA ASP A 45 -8.37 -21.21 8.25
C ASP A 45 -9.12 -20.71 7.01
N ASN A 46 -9.06 -19.40 6.71
CA ASN A 46 -9.70 -18.80 5.53
C ASN A 46 -8.94 -17.58 5.01
N ILE A 47 -9.12 -17.31 3.72
CA ILE A 47 -8.31 -16.33 2.98
C ILE A 47 -8.67 -14.90 3.37
N GLN A 48 -9.94 -14.56 3.51
CA GLN A 48 -10.36 -13.19 3.84
C GLN A 48 -9.84 -12.76 5.22
N SER A 49 -9.83 -13.65 6.22
CA SER A 49 -9.29 -13.34 7.54
C SER A 49 -7.79 -13.05 7.50
N ALA A 50 -7.04 -13.80 6.68
CA ALA A 50 -5.62 -13.54 6.46
C ALA A 50 -5.39 -12.20 5.75
N ILE A 51 -6.24 -11.85 4.77
CA ILE A 51 -6.24 -10.53 4.14
C ILE A 51 -6.55 -9.45 5.15
N ASP A 52 -7.52 -9.65 6.05
CA ASP A 52 -7.92 -8.63 7.01
C ASP A 52 -6.79 -8.29 8.01
N ASP A 53 -6.01 -9.29 8.46
CA ASP A 53 -4.82 -9.10 9.33
C ASP A 53 -3.60 -8.52 8.62
N SER A 54 -3.50 -8.68 7.29
CA SER A 54 -2.31 -8.32 6.52
C SER A 54 -2.10 -6.80 6.43
N ASN A 55 -0.87 -6.39 6.16
CA ASN A 55 -0.50 -5.03 5.78
C ASN A 55 0.02 -5.02 4.34
N ASP A 56 0.11 -3.84 3.73
CA ASP A 56 0.77 -3.67 2.43
C ASP A 56 2.11 -4.41 2.38
N SER A 57 2.39 -5.05 1.24
CA SER A 57 3.55 -5.90 0.94
C SER A 57 3.57 -7.29 1.59
N ASP A 58 2.60 -7.66 2.43
CA ASP A 58 2.51 -9.03 2.97
C ASP A 58 2.18 -10.06 1.87
N ILE A 59 2.60 -11.30 2.13
CA ILE A 59 2.39 -12.45 1.24
C ILE A 59 1.52 -13.47 1.97
N ILE A 60 0.34 -13.73 1.43
CA ILE A 60 -0.57 -14.77 1.86
C ILE A 60 -0.30 -16.01 1.02
N ILE A 61 0.15 -17.08 1.68
CA ILE A 61 0.47 -18.38 1.10
C ILE A 61 -0.68 -19.34 1.43
N VAL A 62 -1.39 -19.76 0.39
CA VAL A 62 -2.52 -20.67 0.48
C VAL A 62 -2.00 -22.10 0.23
N HIS A 63 -2.18 -22.98 1.21
CA HIS A 63 -1.82 -24.39 1.11
C HIS A 63 -2.79 -25.13 0.16
N PRO A 64 -2.37 -26.26 -0.44
CA PRO A 64 -3.27 -27.06 -1.27
C PRO A 64 -4.49 -27.54 -0.46
N GLY A 65 -5.69 -27.29 -0.99
CA GLY A 65 -6.94 -27.45 -0.27
C GLY A 65 -8.14 -27.06 -1.13
N THR A 66 -9.37 -27.27 -0.62
CA THR A 66 -10.61 -26.86 -1.32
C THR A 66 -11.38 -25.89 -0.45
N TYR A 67 -11.09 -24.61 -0.69
CA TYR A 67 -11.62 -23.49 0.05
C TYR A 67 -13.05 -23.18 -0.38
N THR A 68 -13.99 -23.35 0.54
CA THR A 68 -15.43 -23.11 0.34
C THR A 68 -16.01 -22.23 1.44
N GLY A 69 -17.21 -21.68 1.21
CA GLY A 69 -17.98 -20.96 2.22
C GLY A 69 -17.46 -19.56 2.54
N ALA A 70 -17.95 -19.00 3.63
CA ALA A 70 -17.66 -17.62 4.04
C ALA A 70 -16.16 -17.40 4.30
N GLY A 71 -15.62 -16.29 3.80
CA GLY A 71 -14.19 -15.95 3.90
C GLY A 71 -13.31 -16.58 2.81
N ASN A 72 -13.86 -17.48 1.99
CA ASN A 72 -13.17 -18.15 0.89
C ASN A 72 -13.82 -17.89 -0.48
N ARG A 73 -14.83 -17.01 -0.52
CA ARG A 73 -15.54 -16.55 -1.72
C ARG A 73 -15.84 -15.07 -1.57
N ASP A 74 -16.07 -14.40 -2.71
CA ASP A 74 -16.19 -12.95 -2.82
C ASP A 74 -15.00 -12.20 -2.20
N ILE A 75 -13.81 -12.77 -2.36
CA ILE A 75 -12.59 -12.30 -1.70
C ILE A 75 -12.19 -10.95 -2.30
N SER A 76 -11.95 -9.96 -1.43
CA SER A 76 -11.43 -8.64 -1.78
C SER A 76 -10.12 -8.38 -1.03
N PHE A 77 -9.19 -7.67 -1.65
CA PHE A 77 -7.90 -7.33 -1.03
C PHE A 77 -8.01 -6.09 -0.13
N ASN A 78 -9.20 -5.47 -0.01
CA ASN A 78 -9.47 -4.32 0.86
C ASN A 78 -8.52 -3.14 0.58
N ASP A 79 -8.27 -2.82 -0.70
CA ASP A 79 -7.35 -1.78 -1.16
C ASP A 79 -5.88 -1.99 -0.73
N LYS A 80 -5.50 -3.22 -0.33
CA LYS A 80 -4.14 -3.56 0.12
C LYS A 80 -3.26 -4.00 -1.05
N ALA A 81 -2.02 -3.52 -1.01
CA ALA A 81 -0.95 -3.91 -1.94
C ALA A 81 -0.29 -5.23 -1.49
N ILE A 82 -1.01 -6.35 -1.56
CA ILE A 82 -0.58 -7.67 -1.03
C ILE A 82 -0.49 -8.73 -2.13
N THR A 83 0.22 -9.81 -1.84
CA THR A 83 0.25 -11.01 -2.70
C THR A 83 -0.56 -12.13 -2.07
N VAL A 84 -1.59 -12.64 -2.76
CA VAL A 84 -2.27 -13.90 -2.43
C VAL A 84 -1.85 -14.94 -3.45
N ARG A 85 -1.25 -16.03 -2.99
CA ARG A 85 -0.70 -17.05 -3.88
C ARG A 85 -0.74 -18.47 -3.32
N SER A 86 -0.69 -19.47 -4.19
CA SER A 86 -0.38 -20.84 -3.75
C SER A 86 1.07 -20.97 -3.27
N GLU A 87 1.40 -22.09 -2.62
CA GLU A 87 2.76 -22.42 -2.17
C GLU A 87 3.81 -22.28 -3.27
N ASP A 88 3.50 -22.76 -4.48
CA ASP A 88 4.31 -22.61 -5.69
C ASP A 88 3.43 -22.30 -6.92
N PRO A 89 3.29 -21.01 -7.30
CA PRO A 89 2.49 -20.59 -8.44
C PRO A 89 3.00 -21.06 -9.81
N ASN A 90 4.22 -21.61 -9.89
CA ASN A 90 4.79 -22.11 -11.14
C ASN A 90 4.66 -23.64 -11.29
N ASP A 91 4.29 -24.36 -10.23
CA ASP A 91 3.98 -25.79 -10.31
C ASP A 91 2.49 -25.99 -10.63
N PRO A 92 2.13 -26.45 -11.83
CA PRO A 92 0.72 -26.63 -12.21
C PRO A 92 -0.02 -27.65 -11.34
N ASN A 93 0.66 -28.58 -10.66
CA ASN A 93 0.00 -29.52 -9.75
C ASN A 93 -0.42 -28.83 -8.45
N ILE A 94 0.42 -27.93 -7.93
CA ILE A 94 0.10 -27.13 -6.74
C ILE A 94 -1.03 -26.15 -7.07
N VAL A 95 -0.96 -25.48 -8.23
CA VAL A 95 -2.05 -24.60 -8.70
C VAL A 95 -3.37 -25.36 -8.82
N ALA A 96 -3.36 -26.55 -9.43
CA ALA A 96 -4.56 -27.38 -9.59
C ALA A 96 -5.10 -27.93 -8.26
N ALA A 97 -4.25 -28.11 -7.25
CA ALA A 97 -4.64 -28.60 -5.93
C ALA A 97 -5.05 -27.48 -4.95
N THR A 98 -4.82 -26.21 -5.29
CA THR A 98 -5.19 -25.06 -4.46
C THR A 98 -6.47 -24.43 -5.01
N ILE A 99 -7.63 -24.90 -4.56
CA ILE A 99 -8.93 -24.68 -5.21
C ILE A 99 -9.78 -23.71 -4.39
N ILE A 100 -10.21 -22.63 -5.02
CA ILE A 100 -11.27 -21.73 -4.55
C ILE A 100 -12.58 -22.18 -5.22
N ASP A 101 -13.39 -22.92 -4.46
CA ASP A 101 -14.68 -23.42 -4.92
C ASP A 101 -15.81 -22.53 -4.39
N CYS A 102 -16.25 -21.62 -5.26
CA CYS A 102 -17.14 -20.53 -4.91
C CYS A 102 -18.55 -21.02 -4.53
N ASN A 103 -18.95 -22.20 -5.01
CA ASN A 103 -20.30 -22.76 -4.85
C ASN A 103 -21.43 -21.76 -5.18
N GLY A 104 -21.21 -20.92 -6.20
CA GLY A 104 -22.17 -19.92 -6.64
C GLY A 104 -23.30 -20.55 -7.46
N THR A 105 -24.54 -20.12 -7.19
CA THR A 105 -25.73 -20.48 -7.98
C THR A 105 -26.53 -19.23 -8.35
N GLU A 106 -27.59 -19.40 -9.14
CA GLU A 106 -28.52 -18.30 -9.44
C GLU A 106 -29.26 -17.81 -8.18
N GLU A 107 -29.56 -18.71 -7.24
CA GLU A 107 -30.22 -18.39 -5.98
C GLU A 107 -29.26 -17.78 -4.94
N GLU A 108 -27.99 -18.17 -4.98
CA GLU A 108 -26.93 -17.68 -4.07
C GLU A 108 -25.66 -17.31 -4.88
N PRO A 109 -25.65 -16.15 -5.56
CA PRO A 109 -24.53 -15.76 -6.41
C PRO A 109 -23.27 -15.48 -5.58
N HIS A 110 -22.17 -16.14 -5.94
CA HIS A 110 -20.85 -15.98 -5.34
C HIS A 110 -19.77 -16.10 -6.42
N ARG A 111 -18.72 -15.29 -6.30
CA ARG A 111 -17.51 -15.37 -7.14
C ARG A 111 -16.29 -15.73 -6.30
N GLY A 112 -15.14 -15.94 -6.95
CA GLY A 112 -13.89 -16.19 -6.24
C GLY A 112 -13.31 -14.90 -5.70
N PHE A 113 -13.02 -13.96 -6.60
CA PHE A 113 -12.38 -12.69 -6.27
C PHE A 113 -13.14 -11.50 -6.87
N PHE A 114 -13.21 -10.42 -6.10
CA PHE A 114 -13.74 -9.13 -6.52
C PHE A 114 -12.69 -8.06 -6.27
N PHE A 115 -12.18 -7.48 -7.36
CA PHE A 115 -11.21 -6.40 -7.28
C PHE A 115 -11.86 -5.04 -7.58
N ASN A 116 -11.73 -4.06 -6.69
CA ASN A 116 -12.34 -2.74 -6.80
C ASN A 116 -11.30 -1.59 -6.75
N ALA A 117 -11.81 -0.35 -6.86
CA ALA A 117 -10.97 0.84 -6.91
C ALA A 117 -10.09 0.99 -5.66
N GLY A 118 -8.77 0.86 -5.84
CA GLY A 118 -7.77 0.87 -4.77
C GLY A 118 -6.75 -0.27 -4.91
N GLU A 119 -7.12 -1.34 -5.61
CA GLU A 119 -6.26 -2.49 -5.88
C GLU A 119 -5.57 -2.32 -7.25
N GLU A 120 -4.26 -2.10 -7.18
CA GLU A 120 -3.40 -1.74 -8.32
C GLU A 120 -2.45 -2.90 -8.64
N ALA A 121 -1.43 -2.65 -9.46
CA ALA A 121 -0.54 -3.71 -9.97
C ALA A 121 0.23 -4.48 -8.88
N ASP A 122 0.32 -3.92 -7.68
CA ASP A 122 0.91 -4.51 -6.46
C ASP A 122 -0.08 -5.36 -5.65
N SER A 123 -1.37 -5.38 -6.01
CA SER A 123 -2.33 -6.40 -5.60
C SER A 123 -2.19 -7.62 -6.52
N ILE A 124 -1.48 -8.65 -6.04
CA ILE A 124 -1.06 -9.80 -6.86
C ILE A 124 -1.87 -11.04 -6.46
N LEU A 125 -2.55 -11.65 -7.43
CA LEU A 125 -3.18 -12.96 -7.31
C LEU A 125 -2.40 -13.95 -8.17
N ALA A 126 -1.85 -15.01 -7.56
CA ALA A 126 -0.98 -15.94 -8.26
C ALA A 126 -1.24 -17.43 -7.97
N GLY A 127 -1.42 -18.23 -9.01
CA GLY A 127 -1.29 -19.68 -8.88
C GLY A 127 -2.43 -20.40 -8.14
N LEU A 128 -3.66 -19.87 -8.20
CA LEU A 128 -4.84 -20.53 -7.62
C LEU A 128 -5.76 -21.08 -8.72
N THR A 129 -6.55 -22.10 -8.38
CA THR A 129 -7.68 -22.56 -9.20
C THR A 129 -8.97 -21.94 -8.70
N ILE A 130 -9.73 -21.24 -9.56
CA ILE A 130 -11.00 -20.60 -9.22
C ILE A 130 -12.12 -21.25 -10.02
N THR A 131 -13.11 -21.84 -9.33
CA THR A 131 -14.18 -22.63 -9.95
C THR A 131 -15.55 -22.42 -9.30
N ASN A 132 -16.58 -22.85 -10.04
CA ASN A 132 -17.99 -22.89 -9.64
C ASN A 132 -18.53 -21.55 -9.14
N GLY A 133 -18.00 -20.44 -9.66
CA GLY A 133 -18.55 -19.12 -9.42
C GLY A 133 -19.77 -18.83 -10.29
N TYR A 134 -20.72 -18.10 -9.73
CA TYR A 134 -21.92 -17.59 -10.40
C TYR A 134 -22.15 -16.13 -9.97
N ALA A 135 -22.14 -15.19 -10.93
CA ALA A 135 -22.41 -13.78 -10.66
C ALA A 135 -23.02 -13.09 -11.88
N ASP A 136 -23.51 -11.87 -11.71
CA ASP A 136 -23.98 -11.05 -12.84
C ASP A 136 -22.88 -10.86 -13.90
N ASN A 137 -21.67 -10.52 -13.44
CA ASN A 137 -20.46 -10.39 -14.26
C ASN A 137 -19.27 -10.98 -13.51
N GLY A 138 -18.32 -11.59 -14.23
CA GLY A 138 -17.09 -12.09 -13.61
C GLY A 138 -17.36 -13.23 -12.64
N GLY A 139 -17.94 -14.33 -13.15
CA GLY A 139 -18.34 -15.47 -12.33
C GLY A 139 -17.22 -16.00 -11.45
N GLY A 140 -16.00 -16.10 -11.99
CA GLY A 140 -14.81 -16.43 -11.21
C GLY A 140 -14.15 -15.19 -10.59
N ILE A 141 -13.74 -14.25 -11.45
CA ILE A 141 -13.04 -13.02 -11.04
C ILE A 141 -13.72 -11.82 -11.69
N CYS A 142 -14.01 -10.79 -10.91
CA CYS A 142 -14.50 -9.52 -11.40
C CYS A 142 -13.56 -8.40 -10.98
N CYS A 143 -13.10 -7.61 -11.95
CA CYS A 143 -12.28 -6.42 -11.72
C CYS A 143 -13.08 -5.19 -12.16
N GLU A 144 -13.29 -4.24 -11.25
CA GLU A 144 -14.00 -2.98 -11.51
C GLU A 144 -13.12 -1.79 -11.09
N ALA A 145 -12.74 -0.96 -12.05
CA ALA A 145 -11.86 0.20 -11.84
C ALA A 145 -10.56 -0.13 -11.05
N SER A 146 -10.04 -1.35 -11.26
CA SER A 146 -8.86 -1.90 -10.59
C SER A 146 -7.83 -2.39 -11.61
N ARG A 147 -6.59 -2.60 -11.16
CA ARG A 147 -5.48 -3.03 -12.01
C ARG A 147 -4.64 -4.15 -11.37
N PRO A 148 -5.26 -5.21 -10.80
CA PRO A 148 -4.52 -6.27 -10.14
C PRO A 148 -3.62 -7.05 -11.11
N THR A 149 -2.54 -7.62 -10.59
CA THR A 149 -1.73 -8.59 -11.34
C THR A 149 -2.27 -9.98 -11.09
N ILE A 150 -2.95 -10.57 -12.08
CA ILE A 150 -3.44 -11.95 -12.04
C ILE A 150 -2.53 -12.83 -12.89
N THR A 151 -1.84 -13.80 -12.29
CA THR A 151 -0.86 -14.66 -12.98
C THR A 151 -0.99 -16.13 -12.60
N SER A 152 -0.71 -17.02 -13.54
CA SER A 152 -0.64 -18.47 -13.30
C SER A 152 -1.89 -19.10 -12.66
N CYS A 153 -3.04 -18.43 -12.69
CA CYS A 153 -4.30 -18.97 -12.16
C CYS A 153 -4.99 -19.86 -13.19
N ILE A 154 -5.71 -20.87 -12.71
CA ILE A 154 -6.66 -21.66 -13.50
C ILE A 154 -8.05 -21.12 -13.20
N VAL A 155 -8.74 -20.57 -14.21
CA VAL A 155 -10.12 -20.08 -14.06
C VAL A 155 -11.03 -20.92 -14.95
N SER A 156 -11.82 -21.80 -14.33
CA SER A 156 -12.61 -22.81 -15.04
C SER A 156 -13.94 -23.08 -14.35
N GLY A 157 -14.98 -23.50 -15.07
CA GLY A 157 -16.25 -23.89 -14.46
C GLY A 157 -17.04 -22.73 -13.83
N ASN A 158 -16.76 -21.49 -14.23
CA ASN A 158 -17.45 -20.30 -13.72
C ASN A 158 -18.48 -19.77 -14.73
N THR A 159 -19.61 -19.28 -14.24
CA THR A 159 -20.76 -18.81 -15.01
C THR A 159 -21.07 -17.36 -14.68
N ALA A 160 -21.47 -16.57 -15.67
CA ALA A 160 -22.01 -15.23 -15.43
C ALA A 160 -23.35 -15.04 -16.14
N GLN A 161 -24.25 -14.28 -15.53
CA GLN A 161 -25.56 -13.98 -16.13
C GLN A 161 -25.44 -13.09 -17.37
N TYR A 162 -24.51 -12.12 -17.35
CA TYR A 162 -24.35 -11.13 -18.42
C TYR A 162 -23.01 -11.26 -19.12
N GLU A 163 -21.88 -11.01 -18.45
CA GLU A 163 -20.57 -10.91 -19.11
C GLU A 163 -19.44 -11.57 -18.30
N GLY A 164 -18.50 -12.21 -19.01
CA GLY A 164 -17.26 -12.74 -18.42
C GLY A 164 -17.48 -13.87 -17.41
N GLY A 165 -17.89 -15.06 -17.86
CA GLY A 165 -18.10 -16.22 -16.98
C GLY A 165 -16.86 -16.56 -16.13
N GLY A 166 -15.67 -16.57 -16.74
CA GLY A 166 -14.41 -16.72 -16.01
C GLY A 166 -13.94 -15.43 -15.36
N ILE A 167 -13.55 -14.45 -16.19
CA ILE A 167 -13.00 -13.17 -15.74
C ILE A 167 -13.74 -12.04 -16.46
N TYR A 168 -14.07 -10.98 -15.72
CA TYR A 168 -14.65 -9.75 -16.23
C TYR A 168 -13.83 -8.54 -15.81
N PHE A 169 -13.63 -7.61 -16.74
CA PHE A 169 -12.95 -6.33 -16.51
C PHE A 169 -13.86 -5.18 -16.91
N ARG A 170 -14.17 -4.30 -15.97
CA ARG A 170 -14.85 -3.01 -16.20
C ARG A 170 -13.94 -1.88 -15.76
N ASP A 171 -13.74 -0.90 -16.64
CA ASP A 171 -12.93 0.29 -16.35
C ASP A 171 -11.47 0.00 -15.92
N CYS A 172 -10.98 -1.24 -16.12
CA CYS A 172 -9.61 -1.65 -15.78
C CYS A 172 -8.57 -1.18 -16.81
N SER A 173 -9.04 -0.77 -18.00
CA SER A 173 -8.19 -0.31 -19.11
C SER A 173 -8.15 1.22 -19.26
N MET A 174 -8.88 1.97 -18.43
CA MET A 174 -9.10 3.39 -18.67
C MET A 174 -8.17 4.27 -17.81
N PRO A 175 -7.43 5.20 -18.43
CA PRO A 175 -6.63 6.17 -17.69
C PRO A 175 -7.44 7.44 -17.41
N TRP A 176 -8.27 7.51 -16.35
CA TRP A 176 -8.82 8.77 -15.71
C TRP A 176 -9.62 8.44 -14.42
N PRO A 177 -9.64 9.23 -13.31
CA PRO A 177 -8.69 10.17 -12.74
C PRO A 177 -7.93 9.49 -11.59
N HIS A 178 -6.83 8.81 -11.88
CA HIS A 178 -6.08 8.11 -10.84
C HIS A 178 -5.23 9.12 -10.03
N LEU A 179 -5.10 8.89 -8.73
CA LEU A 179 -4.03 9.52 -7.96
C LEU A 179 -2.69 9.00 -8.54
N PRO A 180 -1.63 9.81 -8.54
CA PRO A 180 -0.35 9.35 -9.09
C PRO A 180 0.17 8.16 -8.29
N GLY A 181 0.95 7.27 -8.92
CA GLY A 181 1.62 6.19 -8.19
C GLY A 181 2.57 6.76 -7.12
N ARG A 182 3.05 5.93 -6.19
CA ARG A 182 4.08 6.36 -5.21
C ARG A 182 5.45 6.50 -5.90
N ALA A 183 6.27 7.43 -5.40
CA ALA A 183 7.67 7.52 -5.79
C ALA A 183 8.43 6.24 -5.39
N THR A 184 9.37 5.80 -6.23
CA THR A 184 10.17 4.57 -6.04
C THR A 184 11.64 4.83 -6.32
N ASP A 185 12.49 3.81 -6.17
CA ASP A 185 13.93 3.86 -6.46
C ASP A 185 14.67 5.08 -5.87
N PRO A 186 14.62 5.28 -4.53
CA PRO A 186 15.29 6.40 -3.88
C PRO A 186 16.80 6.34 -4.02
N ASN A 187 17.42 7.49 -4.22
CA ASN A 187 18.85 7.71 -4.09
C ASN A 187 19.09 8.97 -3.25
N PRO A 188 19.82 8.91 -2.13
CA PRO A 188 20.44 7.72 -1.54
C PRO A 188 19.42 6.60 -1.24
N PRO A 189 19.77 5.32 -1.44
CA PRO A 189 18.89 4.20 -1.10
C PRO A 189 18.47 4.24 0.36
N ASP A 190 17.30 3.69 0.66
CA ASP A 190 16.77 3.65 2.02
C ASP A 190 17.73 2.93 2.98
N GLY A 191 17.99 3.55 4.14
CA GLY A 191 18.91 3.07 5.16
C GLY A 191 20.41 3.17 4.82
N SER A 192 20.79 3.85 3.73
CA SER A 192 22.18 3.88 3.24
C SER A 192 23.04 4.99 3.87
N MET A 193 24.35 4.95 3.57
CA MET A 193 25.27 6.07 3.84
C MET A 193 25.35 7.00 2.63
N ALA A 194 25.40 8.31 2.84
CA ALA A 194 25.48 9.31 1.77
C ALA A 194 26.53 10.41 2.01
N SER A 195 26.98 11.07 0.94
CA SER A 195 27.80 12.28 1.04
C SER A 195 27.04 13.42 1.73
N THR A 196 27.73 14.32 2.42
CA THR A 196 27.14 15.57 2.93
C THR A 196 26.66 16.52 1.84
N THR A 197 26.99 16.25 0.58
CA THR A 197 26.54 16.99 -0.61
C THR A 197 25.70 16.11 -1.54
N ALA A 198 25.08 15.04 -1.02
CA ALA A 198 24.28 14.15 -1.84
C ALA A 198 23.04 14.86 -2.38
N ILE A 199 22.80 14.71 -3.68
CA ILE A 199 21.56 15.12 -4.35
C ILE A 199 20.56 13.97 -4.20
N LEU A 200 19.36 14.28 -3.74
CA LEU A 200 18.30 13.30 -3.64
C LEU A 200 17.67 13.10 -5.02
N SER A 201 17.40 11.87 -5.42
CA SER A 201 16.68 11.54 -6.65
C SER A 201 15.78 10.34 -6.47
N TRP A 202 14.69 10.29 -7.20
CA TRP A 202 13.73 9.18 -7.17
C TRP A 202 13.24 8.88 -8.59
N LYS A 203 12.62 7.72 -8.76
CA LYS A 203 11.76 7.43 -9.90
C LYS A 203 10.36 7.95 -9.58
N ALA A 204 9.85 8.83 -10.45
CA ALA A 204 8.49 9.35 -10.33
C ALA A 204 7.47 8.22 -10.28
N GLY A 205 6.49 8.37 -9.40
CA GLY A 205 5.29 7.54 -9.43
C GLY A 205 4.60 7.64 -10.78
N ALA A 206 3.96 6.55 -11.21
CA ALA A 206 3.25 6.54 -12.48
C ALA A 206 2.29 7.73 -12.55
N TYR A 207 2.33 8.47 -13.67
CA TYR A 207 1.47 9.61 -13.98
C TYR A 207 1.52 10.78 -12.98
N ALA A 208 2.55 10.86 -12.13
CA ALA A 208 2.83 12.07 -11.38
C ALA A 208 3.15 13.22 -12.34
N THR A 209 2.56 14.38 -12.08
CA THR A 209 2.90 15.63 -12.78
C THR A 209 3.73 16.57 -11.92
N SER A 210 3.73 16.38 -10.60
CA SER A 210 4.57 17.13 -9.66
C SER A 210 4.79 16.36 -8.36
N HIS A 211 5.74 16.84 -7.55
CA HIS A 211 6.30 16.14 -6.41
C HIS A 211 6.38 17.10 -5.22
N ASP A 212 5.64 16.82 -4.16
CA ASP A 212 5.81 17.47 -2.86
C ASP A 212 6.98 16.80 -2.13
N VAL A 213 8.08 17.53 -1.97
CA VAL A 213 9.30 17.07 -1.31
C VAL A 213 9.21 17.36 0.19
N TYR A 214 9.44 16.33 1.00
CA TYR A 214 9.62 16.43 2.44
C TYR A 214 11.02 15.98 2.78
N PHE A 215 11.78 16.79 3.55
CA PHE A 215 13.16 16.49 3.90
C PHE A 215 13.55 17.14 5.23
N GLY A 216 14.24 16.41 6.10
CA GLY A 216 14.82 16.96 7.32
C GLY A 216 15.29 15.89 8.30
N THR A 217 15.63 16.29 9.52
CA THR A 217 16.12 15.38 10.58
C THR A 217 15.01 14.84 11.48
N SER A 218 13.77 15.30 11.31
CA SER A 218 12.60 14.80 12.04
C SER A 218 11.89 13.67 11.29
N LYS A 219 11.18 12.81 12.03
CA LYS A 219 10.30 11.77 11.51
C LYS A 219 8.87 12.01 12.03
N PRO A 220 7.91 12.50 11.20
CA PRO A 220 8.03 12.74 9.76
C PRO A 220 8.87 13.99 9.41
N PRO A 221 9.49 14.02 8.23
CA PRO A 221 10.23 15.17 7.75
C PRO A 221 9.29 16.35 7.40
N PRO A 222 9.73 17.60 7.56
CA PRO A 222 8.93 18.77 7.20
C PRO A 222 8.78 18.87 5.68
N PHE A 223 7.70 19.51 5.25
CA PHE A 223 7.49 19.88 3.85
C PHE A 223 8.50 20.96 3.45
N VAL A 224 9.15 20.78 2.30
CA VAL A 224 10.13 21.73 1.76
C VAL A 224 9.56 22.49 0.57
N GLY A 225 8.90 21.81 -0.36
CA GLY A 225 8.33 22.46 -1.54
C GLY A 225 7.78 21.48 -2.57
N ASN A 226 7.15 22.03 -3.62
CA ASN A 226 6.65 21.29 -4.76
C ASN A 226 7.53 21.54 -6.00
N GLN A 227 7.77 20.51 -6.81
CA GLN A 227 8.57 20.59 -8.03
C GLN A 227 8.15 19.57 -9.09
N THR A 228 8.59 19.75 -10.34
CA THR A 228 8.37 18.79 -11.44
C THR A 228 9.59 17.93 -11.77
N SER A 229 10.77 18.29 -11.27
CA SER A 229 11.98 17.46 -11.40
C SER A 229 11.94 16.31 -10.40
N THR A 230 12.56 15.19 -10.73
CA THR A 230 12.74 14.03 -9.84
C THR A 230 14.05 14.07 -9.06
N THR A 231 14.64 15.26 -8.92
CA THR A 231 15.88 15.51 -8.16
C THR A 231 15.72 16.69 -7.22
N PHE A 232 16.21 16.59 -5.99
CA PHE A 232 16.20 17.66 -5.00
C PHE A 232 17.61 17.85 -4.41
N ASP A 233 18.11 19.08 -4.44
CA ASP A 233 19.37 19.47 -3.80
C ASP A 233 19.07 20.02 -2.38
N PRO A 234 19.37 19.26 -1.32
CA PRO A 234 19.19 19.75 0.06
C PRO A 234 20.25 20.78 0.48
N GLY A 235 21.25 21.04 -0.37
CA GLY A 235 22.45 21.78 -0.02
C GLY A 235 23.45 20.95 0.81
N THR A 236 24.37 21.63 1.49
CA THR A 236 25.33 20.95 2.37
C THR A 236 24.66 20.52 3.67
N MET A 237 24.65 19.22 3.91
CA MET A 237 24.10 18.58 5.10
C MET A 237 25.17 18.41 6.19
N ALA A 238 24.74 18.33 7.45
CA ALA A 238 25.64 18.02 8.55
C ALA A 238 26.14 16.56 8.43
N GLY A 239 27.42 16.33 8.69
CA GLY A 239 28.02 14.98 8.67
C GLY A 239 27.61 14.15 9.90
N GLY A 240 27.57 12.83 9.76
CA GLY A 240 27.16 11.92 10.84
C GLY A 240 25.72 12.11 11.32
N THR A 241 24.86 12.67 10.46
CA THR A 241 23.48 13.05 10.80
C THR A 241 22.49 12.23 9.99
N LYS A 242 21.47 11.69 10.66
CA LYS A 242 20.41 10.91 10.01
C LYS A 242 19.34 11.85 9.44
N TYR A 243 19.02 11.69 8.16
CA TYR A 243 17.99 12.45 7.46
C TYR A 243 16.86 11.54 7.01
N TYR A 244 15.65 12.08 7.04
CA TYR A 244 14.43 11.44 6.57
C TYR A 244 13.88 12.25 5.40
N TRP A 245 13.32 11.56 4.42
CA TRP A 245 12.71 12.20 3.27
C TRP A 245 11.58 11.37 2.69
N ARG A 246 10.65 12.06 2.02
CA ARG A 246 9.48 11.46 1.40
C ARG A 246 9.07 12.32 0.23
N ILE A 247 8.61 11.66 -0.83
CA ILE A 247 7.99 12.33 -1.97
C ILE A 247 6.51 12.00 -1.97
N ASN A 248 5.66 13.00 -1.81
CA ASN A 248 4.26 12.82 -2.16
C ASN A 248 4.08 13.17 -3.62
N GLU A 249 3.42 12.30 -4.35
CA GLU A 249 3.22 12.42 -5.79
C GLU A 249 1.89 13.14 -6.03
N LEU A 250 1.87 14.07 -6.99
CA LEU A 250 0.68 14.88 -7.30
C LEU A 250 0.36 14.86 -8.79
N ASN A 251 -0.92 14.87 -9.10
CA ASN A 251 -1.45 15.22 -10.42
C ASN A 251 -2.74 16.05 -10.28
N ILE A 252 -3.42 16.31 -11.40
CA ILE A 252 -4.67 17.09 -11.41
C ILE A 252 -5.79 16.45 -10.57
N ASN A 253 -5.68 15.16 -10.25
CA ASN A 253 -6.70 14.39 -9.55
C ASN A 253 -6.44 14.28 -8.04
N GLY A 254 -5.24 14.62 -7.57
CA GLY A 254 -4.93 14.68 -6.15
C GLY A 254 -3.50 14.29 -5.83
N LYS A 255 -3.30 13.82 -4.58
CA LYS A 255 -1.99 13.53 -4.01
C LYS A 255 -1.92 12.11 -3.43
N THR A 256 -0.85 11.40 -3.75
CA THR A 256 -0.49 10.12 -3.14
C THR A 256 0.66 10.33 -2.17
N THR A 257 0.51 9.82 -0.94
CA THR A 257 1.60 9.85 0.04
C THR A 257 2.63 8.78 -0.30
N GLY A 258 3.89 9.17 -0.49
CA GLY A 258 4.96 8.23 -0.79
C GLY A 258 5.58 7.57 0.44
N TYR A 259 6.50 6.64 0.19
CA TYR A 259 7.27 5.96 1.23
C TYR A 259 8.18 6.94 1.97
N LEU A 260 8.38 6.68 3.26
CA LEU A 260 9.33 7.42 4.09
C LEU A 260 10.69 6.73 4.03
N TRP A 261 11.66 7.40 3.44
CA TRP A 261 13.03 6.93 3.31
C TRP A 261 13.97 7.63 4.28
N ASP A 262 15.09 6.99 4.62
CA ASP A 262 16.15 7.58 5.43
C ASP A 262 17.56 7.25 4.93
N PHE A 263 18.53 8.07 5.33
CA PHE A 263 19.96 7.81 5.13
C PHE A 263 20.79 8.51 6.21
N LEU A 264 22.04 8.09 6.37
CA LEU A 264 23.02 8.67 7.29
C LEU A 264 24.17 9.33 6.52
N THR A 265 24.47 10.60 6.79
CA THR A 265 25.61 11.26 6.13
C THR A 265 26.95 10.76 6.69
N ILE A 266 27.95 10.62 5.81
CA ILE A 266 29.33 10.40 6.24
C ILE A 266 29.81 11.60 7.08
N LEU A 267 30.77 11.36 7.98
CA LEU A 267 31.40 12.44 8.73
C LEU A 267 32.11 13.38 7.75
N GLY A 268 31.82 14.68 7.84
CA GLY A 268 32.49 15.69 7.03
C GLY A 268 33.99 15.76 7.37
N PRO A 269 34.83 16.29 6.45
CA PRO A 269 36.24 16.48 6.75
C PRO A 269 36.42 17.38 7.99
N PRO A 270 37.38 17.08 8.88
CA PRO A 270 37.62 17.91 10.07
C PRO A 270 37.97 19.35 9.67
N PRO A 271 37.59 20.36 10.49
CA PRO A 271 37.93 21.74 10.20
C PRO A 271 39.46 21.93 10.12
N PRO A 272 39.97 22.82 9.23
CA PRO A 272 41.39 23.10 9.16
C PRO A 272 41.91 23.64 10.51
N PRO A 273 43.16 23.32 10.90
CA PRO A 273 43.73 23.82 12.15
C PRO A 273 43.77 25.36 12.16
N PRO A 274 43.62 26.01 13.32
CA PRO A 274 43.72 27.47 13.42
C PRO A 274 45.05 27.96 12.84
N GLY A 275 44.99 28.93 11.93
CA GLY A 275 46.19 29.52 11.31
C GLY A 275 47.12 30.14 12.37
N SER A 276 48.42 29.83 12.25
CA SER A 276 49.52 30.34 13.06
C SER A 276 49.86 31.79 12.72
#